data_AF-A0A3E0MMT7-F1
#
_entry.id   AF-A0A3E0MMT7-F1
#
_cell.length_a   1.000
_cell.length_b   1.000
_cell.length_c   1.000
_cell.angle_alpha   90.00
_cell.angle_beta   90.00
_cell.angle_gamma   90.00
#
_symmetry.space_group_name_H-M   'P 1'
#
loop_
_entity.id
_entity.type
_entity.pdbx_description
1 polymer ?
#
loop_
_entity_poly.entity_id
_entity_poly.type
_entity_poly.pdbx_seq_one_letter_code
_entity_poly.pdbx_strand_id
1 'polypeptide(L)'
;MQQTVESLSTWLRRIERWTVLTGAGVSAASGIPTYRDRTGRWLRVDPIQHREFIDSHSKRQRYWARSMVGWKGVDAALPNAN
;
A
#
# COMPACT_ATOMS: atom_id res chain seq x y z
N MET A 1 19.82 15.46 1.03
CA MET A 1 18.59 14.96 1.71
C MET A 1 18.11 15.93 2.78
N GLN A 2 18.97 16.35 3.72
CA GLN A 2 18.64 17.34 4.77
C GLN A 2 18.01 18.65 4.22
N GLN A 3 18.66 19.30 3.25
CA GLN A 3 18.18 20.55 2.65
C GLN A 3 16.79 20.42 1.99
N THR A 4 16.49 19.25 1.40
CA THR A 4 15.21 19.01 0.73
C THR A 4 14.07 18.89 1.75
N VAL A 5 14.31 18.23 2.89
CA VAL A 5 13.33 18.08 3.97
C VAL A 5 13.05 19.43 4.64
N GLU A 6 14.09 20.22 4.90
CA GLU A 6 13.96 21.56 5.47
C GLU A 6 13.18 22.52 4.55
N SER A 7 13.44 22.43 3.24
CA SER A 7 12.71 23.23 2.23
C SER A 7 11.23 22.86 2.17
N LEU A 8 10.91 21.55 2.20
CA LEU A 8 9.52 21.09 2.22
C LEU A 8 8.80 21.52 3.49
N SER A 9 9.41 21.35 4.66
CA SER A 9 8.85 21.78 5.94
C SER A 9 8.54 23.28 5.97
N THR A 10 9.47 24.10 5.46
CA THR A 10 9.29 25.55 5.37
C THR A 10 8.12 25.92 4.46
N TRP A 11 7.99 25.24 3.32
CA TRP A 11 6.88 25.48 2.39
C TRP A 11 5.55 25.05 2.97
N LEU A 12 5.48 23.86 3.55
CA LEU A 12 4.27 23.32 4.18
C LEU A 12 3.74 24.28 5.25
N ARG A 13 4.61 24.79 6.14
CA ARG A 13 4.23 25.73 7.21
C ARG A 13 3.55 27.03 6.74
N ARG A 14 3.65 27.39 5.45
CA ARG A 14 2.99 28.58 4.87
C ARG A 14 1.57 28.32 4.40
N ILE A 15 1.13 27.07 4.36
CA ILE A 15 -0.20 26.68 3.90
C ILE A 15 -1.02 26.30 5.13
N GLU A 16 -2.24 26.79 5.24
CA GLU A 16 -3.09 26.55 6.42
C GLU A 16 -3.80 25.19 6.40
N ARG A 17 -4.03 24.62 5.21
CA ARG A 17 -4.79 23.38 5.02
C ARG A 17 -4.08 22.46 4.04
N TRP A 18 -3.67 21.28 4.51
CA TRP A 18 -2.99 20.30 3.67
C TRP A 18 -3.90 19.10 3.42
N THR A 19 -3.71 18.48 2.27
CA THR A 19 -4.24 17.16 1.94
C THR A 19 -3.05 16.27 1.60
N VAL A 20 -2.97 15.09 2.23
CA VAL A 20 -1.93 14.11 1.96
C VAL A 20 -2.55 12.94 1.22
N LEU A 21 -2.02 12.64 0.04
CA LEU A 21 -2.34 11.43 -0.70
C LEU A 21 -1.24 10.40 -0.45
N THR A 22 -1.59 9.27 0.16
CA THR A 22 -0.66 8.18 0.45
C THR A 22 -0.87 7.01 -0.50
N GLY A 23 0.20 6.28 -0.80
CA GLY A 23 0.14 4.98 -1.49
C GLY A 23 0.69 3.85 -0.62
N ALA A 24 0.71 2.62 -1.16
CA ALA A 24 1.20 1.43 -0.45
C ALA A 24 2.62 1.57 0.13
N GLY A 25 3.45 2.42 -0.48
CA GLY A 25 4.81 2.69 -0.02
C GLY A 25 4.89 3.20 1.43
N VAL A 26 3.88 3.94 1.92
CA VAL A 26 3.86 4.42 3.31
C VAL A 26 3.84 3.28 4.32
N SER A 27 3.29 2.12 3.94
CA SER A 27 3.14 0.94 4.80
C SER A 27 4.25 -0.11 4.61
N ALA A 28 5.20 0.11 3.69
CA ALA A 28 6.27 -0.85 3.42
C ALA A 28 7.11 -1.13 4.68
N ALA A 29 7.43 -0.09 5.44
CA ALA A 29 8.16 -0.20 6.71
C ALA A 29 7.33 -0.84 7.84
N SER A 30 6.00 -0.94 7.67
CA SER A 30 5.12 -1.72 8.56
C SER A 30 5.09 -3.21 8.21
N GLY A 31 5.93 -3.66 7.26
CA GLY A 31 5.94 -5.05 6.79
C GLY A 31 4.84 -5.40 5.79
N ILE A 32 4.05 -4.42 5.32
CA ILE A 32 3.00 -4.64 4.31
C ILE A 32 3.63 -4.56 2.91
N PRO A 33 3.56 -5.62 2.08
CA PRO A 33 4.17 -5.62 0.75
C PRO A 33 3.58 -4.54 -0.18
N THR A 34 4.44 -3.90 -0.97
CA THR A 34 4.02 -2.98 -2.03
C THR A 34 3.62 -3.74 -3.30
N TYR A 35 2.92 -3.05 -4.20
CA TYR A 35 2.57 -3.58 -5.52
C TYR A 35 3.72 -3.53 -6.53
N ARG A 36 4.61 -2.55 -6.37
CA ARG A 36 5.69 -2.24 -7.31
C ARG A 36 7.04 -2.11 -6.63
N ASP A 37 8.10 -2.39 -7.39
CA ASP A 37 9.49 -2.12 -6.97
C ASP A 37 9.87 -0.63 -7.12
N ARG A 38 11.10 -0.30 -6.74
CA ARG A 38 11.64 1.07 -6.81
C ARG A 38 11.73 1.64 -8.23
N THR A 39 11.65 0.78 -9.25
CA THR A 39 11.64 1.14 -10.68
C THR A 39 10.23 1.13 -11.28
N GLY A 40 9.21 0.84 -10.47
CA GLY A 40 7.80 0.81 -10.89
C GLY A 40 7.34 -0.52 -11.49
N ARG A 41 8.16 -1.58 -11.48
CA ARG A 41 7.76 -2.90 -12.01
C ARG A 41 6.89 -3.65 -11.01
N TRP A 42 5.91 -4.42 -11.50
CA TRP A 42 5.01 -5.21 -10.66
C TRP A 42 5.75 -6.33 -9.94
N LEU A 43 5.49 -6.48 -8.65
CA LEU A 43 6.12 -7.49 -7.80
C LEU A 43 5.35 -8.82 -7.75
N ARG A 44 4.08 -8.84 -8.13
CA ARG A 44 3.19 -10.01 -7.96
C ARG A 44 2.30 -10.23 -9.17
N VAL A 45 1.74 -11.44 -9.23
CA VAL A 45 0.73 -11.89 -10.19
C VAL A 45 -0.47 -10.93 -10.26
N ASP A 46 -1.13 -10.92 -11.40
CA ASP A 46 -2.25 -10.04 -11.69
C ASP A 46 -3.34 -10.11 -10.60
N PRO A 47 -3.87 -8.94 -10.19
CA PRO A 47 -4.99 -8.88 -9.27
C PRO A 47 -6.22 -9.55 -9.89
N ILE A 48 -7.06 -10.15 -9.04
CA ILE A 48 -8.37 -10.64 -9.47
C ILE A 48 -9.17 -9.47 -10.07
N GLN A 49 -9.79 -9.68 -11.23
CA GLN A 49 -10.65 -8.67 -11.83
C GLN A 49 -12.02 -8.67 -11.15
N HIS A 50 -12.66 -7.50 -11.06
CA HIS A 50 -13.96 -7.34 -10.39
C HIS A 50 -15.02 -8.32 -10.93
N ARG A 51 -15.13 -8.45 -12.26
CA ARG A 51 -16.08 -9.40 -12.89
C ARG A 51 -15.77 -10.85 -12.52
N GLU A 52 -14.50 -11.26 -12.53
CA GLU A 52 -14.12 -12.61 -12.11
C GLU A 52 -14.54 -12.90 -10.68
N PHE A 53 -14.44 -11.90 -9.79
CA PHE A 53 -14.88 -12.04 -8.41
C PHE A 53 -16.40 -12.16 -8.31
N ILE A 54 -17.18 -11.33 -9.00
CA ILE A 54 -18.65 -11.36 -8.88
C ILE A 54 -19.28 -12.56 -9.61
N ASP A 55 -18.72 -12.96 -10.76
CA ASP A 55 -19.36 -13.92 -11.65
C ASP A 55 -18.97 -15.38 -11.36
N SER A 56 -17.87 -15.62 -10.61
CA SER A 56 -17.35 -16.97 -10.39
C SER A 56 -17.17 -17.32 -8.91
N HIS A 57 -17.93 -18.30 -8.45
CA HIS A 57 -17.83 -18.82 -7.08
C HIS A 57 -16.43 -19.38 -6.76
N SER A 58 -15.84 -20.16 -7.67
CA SER A 58 -14.51 -20.75 -7.47
C SER A 58 -13.41 -19.68 -7.44
N LYS A 59 -13.53 -18.61 -8.22
CA LYS A 59 -12.60 -17.46 -8.15
C LYS A 59 -12.71 -16.73 -6.81
N ARG A 60 -13.92 -16.55 -6.26
CA ARG A 60 -14.10 -16.01 -4.89
C ARG A 60 -13.48 -16.89 -3.82
N GLN A 61 -13.69 -18.20 -3.88
CA GLN A 61 -13.09 -19.14 -2.95
C GLN A 61 -11.56 -19.04 -2.99
N ARG A 62 -10.97 -19.04 -4.19
CA ARG A 62 -9.51 -18.87 -4.36
C ARG A 62 -9.01 -17.53 -3.81
N TYR A 63 -9.74 -16.44 -4.05
CA TYR A 63 -9.41 -15.11 -3.51
C TYR A 63 -9.38 -15.15 -1.98
N TRP A 64 -10.46 -15.60 -1.35
CA TRP A 64 -10.57 -15.62 0.11
C TRP A 64 -9.58 -16.58 0.77
N ALA A 65 -9.32 -17.74 0.18
CA ALA A 65 -8.31 -18.67 0.68
C ALA A 65 -6.91 -18.02 0.72
N ARG A 66 -6.53 -17.27 -0.32
CA ARG A 66 -5.26 -16.52 -0.34
C ARG A 66 -5.25 -15.36 0.64
N SER A 67 -6.34 -14.59 0.72
CA SER A 67 -6.48 -13.47 1.65
C SER A 67 -6.37 -13.93 3.10
N MET A 68 -6.97 -15.07 3.46
CA MET A 68 -6.87 -15.65 4.80
C MET A 68 -5.43 -15.98 5.19
N VAL A 69 -4.64 -16.55 4.28
CA VAL A 69 -3.22 -16.84 4.53
C VAL A 69 -2.41 -15.55 4.70
N GLY A 70 -2.68 -14.54 3.85
CA GLY A 70 -1.99 -13.25 3.91
C GLY A 70 -2.41 -12.36 5.08
N TRP A 71 -3.59 -12.59 5.66
CA TRP A 71 -4.18 -11.71 6.68
C TRP A 71 -3.32 -11.59 7.94
N LYS A 72 -2.68 -12.69 8.39
CA LYS A 72 -1.85 -12.67 9.62
C LYS A 72 -0.76 -11.60 9.61
N GLY A 73 -0.12 -11.36 8.47
CA GLY A 73 0.92 -10.33 8.35
C GLY A 73 0.34 -8.91 8.34
N VAL A 74 -0.87 -8.73 7.82
CA VAL A 74 -1.57 -7.43 7.83
C VAL A 74 -2.11 -7.12 9.21
N ASP A 75 -2.70 -8.10 9.88
CA ASP A 75 -3.25 -8.00 11.24
C ASP A 75 -2.19 -7.63 12.28
N ALA A 76 -0.98 -8.21 12.14
CA ALA A 76 0.14 -7.92 13.01
C ALA A 76 0.88 -6.61 12.68
N ALA A 77 0.54 -5.94 11.57
CA ALA A 77 1.23 -4.73 11.15
C ALA A 77 0.86 -3.55 12.06
N LEU A 78 1.87 -2.83 12.53
CA LEU A 78 1.70 -1.59 13.30
C LEU A 78 2.04 -0.36 12.46
N PRO A 79 1.50 0.83 12.78
CA PRO A 79 1.97 2.07 12.19
C PRO A 79 3.48 2.19 12.30
N ASN A 80 4.15 2.46 11.19
CA ASN A 80 5.58 2.70 11.20
C ASN A 80 5.87 4.16 11.53
N ALA A 81 7.05 4.39 12.07
CA ALA A 81 7.56 5.71 12.40
C ALA A 81 8.26 6.39 11.21
N ASN A 82 7.84 6.10 9.96
CA ASN A 82 8.31 6.92 8.84
C ASN A 82 8.14 8.41 9.17
#